data_AF-A0A7J8N831-F1
#
_entry.id   AF-A0A7J8N831-F1
#
_cell.length_a   1.000
_cell.length_b   1.000
_cell.length_c   1.000
_cell.angle_alpha   90.00
_cell.angle_beta   90.00
_cell.angle_gamma   90.00
#
_symmetry.space_group_name_H-M   'P 1'
#
loop_
_entity.id
_entity.type
_entity.pdbx_description
1 polymer ?
#
loop_
_entity_poly.entity_id
_entity_poly.type
_entity_poly.pdbx_seq_one_letter_code
_entity_poly.pdbx_strand_id
1 'polypeptide(L)'
;KGGQRSKRGILLDHDDDARGDLHNFQGPRKTLHDYFIDLSGKRASAREEALSTILKALTLNIEQKFVELNFVTLVYQCLHSIKKGSPTEMKQAAHIIGLLSMITTSVEKVHEAYEDVLTALSQGGLKPKLKTLEILGCLTVVTFFGASNSDETESVMKLLWDLINPGTDSSDRFPSMSHQIERKDSPAVLTAMISAWSFLLSTIDGWRLSHKNWQG
;
A
#
# COMPACT_ATOMS: atom_id res chain seq x y z
N LYS A 1 38.69 31.48 -2.74
CA LYS A 1 39.05 30.07 -3.06
C LYS A 1 37.78 29.25 -2.98
N GLY A 2 37.25 28.75 -4.10
CA GLY A 2 36.04 27.91 -4.10
C GLY A 2 36.38 26.42 -4.01
N GLY A 3 35.65 25.67 -3.18
CA GLY A 3 35.80 24.22 -3.03
C GLY A 3 34.61 23.48 -3.62
N GLN A 4 34.69 23.09 -4.89
CA GLN A 4 33.59 22.44 -5.61
C GLN A 4 33.54 20.94 -5.27
N ARG A 5 32.76 20.59 -4.25
CA ARG A 5 32.67 19.22 -3.71
C ARG A 5 31.88 18.30 -4.65
N SER A 6 32.61 17.56 -5.50
CA SER A 6 32.04 16.59 -6.43
C SER A 6 31.19 15.53 -5.71
N LYS A 7 29.96 15.33 -6.19
CA LYS A 7 29.08 14.23 -5.75
C LYS A 7 29.28 13.04 -6.67
N ARG A 8 29.91 11.97 -6.18
CA ARG A 8 29.79 10.66 -6.83
C ARG A 8 28.37 10.13 -6.59
N GLY A 9 27.57 10.04 -7.65
CA GLY A 9 26.49 9.06 -7.70
C GLY A 9 27.09 7.66 -7.76
N ILE A 10 26.44 6.68 -7.15
CA ILE A 10 26.90 5.29 -7.17
C ILE A 10 26.25 4.57 -8.35
N LEU A 11 27.05 3.76 -9.04
CA LEU A 11 26.66 3.00 -10.22
C LEU A 11 25.86 1.75 -9.80
N LEU A 12 24.82 1.42 -10.57
CA LEU A 12 24.21 0.10 -10.57
C LEU A 12 24.50 -0.52 -11.93
N ASP A 13 25.33 -1.56 -11.93
CA ASP A 13 25.73 -2.28 -13.14
C ASP A 13 24.69 -3.32 -13.56
N HIS A 14 24.64 -3.58 -14.87
CA HIS A 14 23.82 -4.59 -15.54
C HIS A 14 24.62 -5.11 -16.75
N ASP A 15 25.38 -6.18 -16.52
CA ASP A 15 26.11 -6.99 -17.51
C ASP A 15 25.36 -8.33 -17.69
N ASP A 16 25.45 -9.13 -18.77
CA ASP A 16 25.67 -8.98 -20.23
C ASP A 16 25.32 -10.37 -20.85
N ASP A 17 25.11 -10.68 -22.14
CA ASP A 17 25.18 -10.00 -23.45
C ASP A 17 23.94 -10.38 -24.29
N ALA A 18 23.57 -9.54 -25.26
CA ALA A 18 22.65 -9.91 -26.35
C ALA A 18 22.92 -9.14 -27.67
N ARG A 19 24.19 -8.88 -27.98
CA ARG A 19 24.79 -8.53 -29.28
C ARG A 19 23.83 -8.11 -30.42
N GLY A 20 23.42 -6.84 -30.40
CA GLY A 20 22.65 -6.21 -31.48
C GLY A 20 23.17 -4.82 -31.79
N ASP A 21 23.99 -4.68 -32.83
CA ASP A 21 24.66 -3.42 -33.17
C ASP A 21 23.73 -2.48 -33.94
N LEU A 22 23.08 -1.56 -33.21
CA LEU A 22 22.39 -0.41 -33.76
C LEU A 22 22.53 0.76 -32.77
N HIS A 23 22.80 1.96 -33.29
CA HIS A 23 23.12 3.15 -32.47
C HIS A 23 22.06 3.47 -31.42
N ASN A 24 22.28 2.97 -30.20
CA ASN A 24 21.47 3.27 -29.04
C ASN A 24 21.76 4.71 -28.61
N PHE A 25 20.94 5.66 -29.09
CA PHE A 25 20.77 6.98 -28.48
C PHE A 25 20.06 6.82 -27.12
N GLN A 26 20.74 6.12 -26.20
CA GLN A 26 20.30 5.95 -24.83
C GLN A 26 20.48 7.31 -24.15
N GLY A 27 19.39 8.09 -24.10
CA GLY A 27 19.33 9.33 -23.35
C GLY A 27 19.75 9.13 -21.89
N PRO A 28 20.12 10.21 -21.17
CA PRO A 28 20.66 10.11 -19.82
C PRO A 28 19.80 9.20 -18.94
N ARG A 29 20.41 8.15 -18.36
CA ARG A 29 19.71 7.15 -17.54
C ARG A 29 18.94 7.87 -16.44
N LYS A 30 17.61 7.67 -16.41
CA LYS A 30 16.71 8.24 -15.40
C LYS A 30 17.19 7.90 -13.98
N THR A 31 17.20 8.89 -13.10
CA THR A 31 17.39 8.73 -11.66
C THR A 31 16.08 8.33 -10.97
N LEU A 32 16.16 7.88 -9.72
CA LEU A 32 14.98 7.62 -8.88
C LEU A 32 14.07 8.87 -8.73
N HIS A 33 14.64 10.08 -8.81
CA HIS A 33 13.88 11.33 -8.76
C HIS A 33 13.14 11.63 -10.08
N ASP A 34 13.71 11.26 -11.23
CA ASP A 34 13.00 11.38 -12.52
C ASP A 34 11.79 10.45 -12.58
N TYR A 35 11.93 9.22 -12.05
CA TYR A 35 10.80 8.30 -11.88
C TYR A 35 9.75 8.82 -10.90
N PHE A 36 10.16 9.46 -9.80
CA PHE A 36 9.23 10.12 -8.88
C PHE A 36 8.41 11.22 -9.56
N ILE A 37 9.02 12.01 -10.46
CA ILE A 37 8.31 13.01 -11.26
C ILE A 37 7.34 12.32 -12.24
N ASP A 38 7.77 11.24 -12.90
CA ASP A 38 6.94 10.47 -13.85
C ASP A 38 5.68 9.85 -13.21
N LEU A 39 5.63 9.62 -11.89
CA LEU A 39 4.40 9.23 -11.18
C LEU A 39 3.23 10.20 -11.38
N SER A 40 3.52 11.50 -11.51
CA SER A 40 2.51 12.53 -11.81
C SER A 40 2.09 12.57 -13.29
N GLY A 41 2.72 11.73 -14.13
CA GLY A 41 2.59 11.73 -15.58
C GLY A 41 1.23 11.29 -16.10
N LYS A 42 0.74 11.97 -17.14
CA LYS A 42 -0.52 11.62 -17.82
C LYS A 42 -0.49 10.23 -18.48
N ARG A 43 0.69 9.72 -18.84
CA ARG A 43 0.90 8.46 -19.58
C ARG A 43 0.94 7.28 -18.60
N ALA A 44 -0.03 6.37 -18.66
CA ALA A 44 -0.12 5.22 -17.75
C ALA A 44 1.14 4.35 -17.75
N SER A 45 1.72 4.06 -18.93
CA SER A 45 2.97 3.28 -19.03
C SER A 45 4.18 3.95 -18.38
N ALA A 46 4.21 5.29 -18.26
CA ALA A 46 5.27 5.99 -17.53
C ALA A 46 5.11 5.83 -16.00
N ARG A 47 3.87 5.92 -15.51
CA ARG A 47 3.57 5.71 -14.10
C ARG A 47 3.82 4.26 -13.67
N GLU A 48 3.47 3.29 -14.49
CA GLU A 48 3.72 1.87 -14.21
C GLU A 48 5.22 1.52 -14.27
N GLU A 49 6.00 2.13 -15.17
CA GLU A 49 7.47 2.08 -15.18
C GLU A 49 8.08 2.70 -13.90
N ALA A 50 7.56 3.86 -13.49
CA ALA A 50 7.98 4.57 -12.29
C ALA A 50 7.66 3.83 -10.99
N LEU A 51 6.41 3.35 -10.83
CA LEU A 51 6.00 2.52 -9.69
C LEU A 51 6.83 1.24 -9.60
N SER A 52 7.05 0.55 -10.73
CA SER A 52 7.93 -0.63 -10.80
C SER A 52 9.37 -0.33 -10.34
N THR A 53 9.92 0.81 -10.77
CA THR A 53 11.31 1.19 -10.44
C THR A 53 11.45 1.67 -9.00
N ILE A 54 10.50 2.46 -8.49
CA ILE A 54 10.47 2.94 -7.10
C ILE A 54 10.28 1.76 -6.14
N LEU A 55 9.37 0.82 -6.45
CA LEU A 55 9.19 -0.40 -5.67
C LEU A 55 10.48 -1.23 -5.57
N LYS A 56 11.20 -1.41 -6.69
CA LYS A 56 12.51 -2.07 -6.70
C LYS A 56 13.54 -1.33 -5.83
N ALA A 57 13.62 0.00 -5.95
CA ALA A 57 14.55 0.80 -5.14
C ALA A 57 14.27 0.67 -3.63
N LEU A 58 13.00 0.81 -3.21
CA LEU A 58 12.56 0.63 -1.82
C LEU A 58 12.77 -0.80 -1.28
N THR A 59 12.90 -1.79 -2.17
CA THR A 59 13.12 -3.20 -1.78
C THR A 59 14.60 -3.58 -1.73
N LEU A 60 15.44 -3.01 -2.60
CA LEU A 60 16.81 -3.48 -2.84
C LEU A 60 17.92 -2.50 -2.40
N ASN A 61 17.63 -1.19 -2.38
CA ASN A 61 18.61 -0.15 -2.03
C ASN A 61 17.89 1.09 -1.47
N ILE A 62 17.58 1.06 -0.17
CA ILE A 62 16.78 2.08 0.50
C ILE A 62 17.57 3.40 0.60
N GLU A 63 17.30 4.33 -0.32
CA GLU A 63 17.71 5.72 -0.21
C GLU A 63 16.87 6.44 0.86
N GLN A 64 17.22 6.26 2.14
CA GLN A 64 16.49 6.84 3.29
C GLN A 64 16.15 8.33 3.11
N LYS A 65 17.11 9.12 2.60
CA LYS A 65 16.91 10.54 2.34
C LYS A 65 15.89 10.83 1.23
N PHE A 66 15.76 9.96 0.23
CA PHE A 66 14.71 10.07 -0.78
C PHE A 66 13.34 9.77 -0.15
N VAL A 67 13.24 8.76 0.71
CA VAL A 67 12.01 8.44 1.46
C VAL A 67 11.60 9.62 2.34
N GLU A 68 12.47 10.08 3.24
CA GLU A 68 12.16 11.13 4.21
C GLU A 68 11.68 12.45 3.59
N LEU A 69 12.25 12.83 2.44
CA LEU A 69 11.92 14.07 1.72
C LEU A 69 10.66 13.95 0.86
N ASN A 70 10.35 12.78 0.31
CA ASN A 70 9.26 12.61 -0.67
C ASN A 70 8.05 11.82 -0.14
N PHE A 71 8.11 11.29 1.10
CA PHE A 71 7.10 10.40 1.71
C PHE A 71 5.65 10.81 1.43
N VAL A 72 5.24 12.02 1.83
CA VAL A 72 3.83 12.47 1.75
C VAL A 72 3.38 12.52 0.29
N THR A 73 4.23 13.02 -0.61
CA THR A 73 3.94 13.06 -2.05
C THR A 73 3.91 11.65 -2.66
N LEU A 74 4.79 10.73 -2.24
CA LEU A 74 4.76 9.34 -2.67
C LEU A 74 3.47 8.65 -2.25
N VAL A 75 3.05 8.79 -0.99
CA VAL A 75 1.78 8.25 -0.47
C VAL A 75 0.61 8.83 -1.26
N TYR A 76 0.55 10.15 -1.47
CA TYR A 76 -0.50 10.80 -2.28
C TYR A 76 -0.57 10.27 -3.73
N GLN A 77 0.56 10.14 -4.44
CA GLN A 77 0.58 9.60 -5.81
C GLN A 77 0.23 8.11 -5.87
N CYS A 78 0.63 7.34 -4.86
CA CYS A 78 0.24 5.93 -4.73
C CYS A 78 -1.26 5.80 -4.43
N LEU A 79 -1.84 6.65 -3.57
CA LEU A 79 -3.28 6.71 -3.34
C LEU A 79 -4.05 7.15 -4.59
N HIS A 80 -3.49 8.03 -5.42
CA HIS A 80 -4.06 8.34 -6.74
C HIS A 80 -4.09 7.10 -7.64
N SER A 81 -3.00 6.33 -7.68
CA SER A 81 -2.89 5.08 -8.44
C SER A 81 -3.83 3.99 -7.93
N ILE A 82 -4.00 3.85 -6.61
CA ILE A 82 -5.00 2.95 -6.01
C ILE A 82 -6.42 3.38 -6.37
N LYS A 83 -6.71 4.69 -6.38
CA LYS A 83 -8.03 5.23 -6.72
C LYS A 83 -8.34 5.05 -8.22
N LYS A 84 -7.42 5.41 -9.12
CA LYS A 84 -7.68 5.63 -10.57
C LYS A 84 -6.76 4.88 -11.56
N GLY A 85 -5.70 4.21 -11.12
CA GLY A 85 -4.73 3.54 -11.98
C GLY A 85 -5.17 2.17 -12.51
N SER A 86 -4.29 1.55 -13.31
CA SER A 86 -4.39 0.15 -13.75
C SER A 86 -4.39 -0.82 -12.55
N PRO A 87 -4.84 -2.08 -12.71
CA PRO A 87 -4.68 -3.10 -11.67
C PRO A 87 -3.22 -3.32 -11.25
N THR A 88 -2.25 -3.13 -12.16
CA THR A 88 -0.82 -3.19 -11.85
C THR A 88 -0.38 -1.96 -11.05
N GLU A 89 -0.74 -0.75 -11.50
CA GLU A 89 -0.45 0.51 -10.79
C GLU A 89 -0.99 0.46 -9.36
N MET A 90 -2.22 -0.04 -9.17
CA MET A 90 -2.85 -0.22 -7.86
C MET A 90 -2.07 -1.17 -6.95
N LYS A 91 -1.64 -2.34 -7.46
CA LYS A 91 -0.87 -3.33 -6.69
C LYS A 91 0.50 -2.79 -6.27
N GLN A 92 1.24 -2.18 -7.22
CA GLN A 92 2.56 -1.60 -6.95
C GLN A 92 2.47 -0.43 -5.96
N ALA A 93 1.48 0.45 -6.13
CA ALA A 93 1.24 1.57 -5.23
C ALA A 93 0.89 1.11 -3.79
N ALA A 94 0.12 0.04 -3.64
CA ALA A 94 -0.19 -0.55 -2.34
C ALA A 94 1.06 -1.11 -1.66
N HIS A 95 1.92 -1.83 -2.39
CA HIS A 95 3.22 -2.28 -1.88
C HIS A 95 4.14 -1.12 -1.50
N ILE A 96 4.20 -0.05 -2.31
CA ILE A 96 5.01 1.13 -2.02
C ILE A 96 4.56 1.81 -0.72
N ILE A 97 3.26 2.01 -0.52
CA ILE A 97 2.75 2.62 0.73
C ILE A 97 3.11 1.75 1.94
N GLY A 98 2.90 0.43 1.88
CA GLY A 98 3.29 -0.49 2.96
C GLY A 98 4.79 -0.43 3.29
N LEU A 99 5.66 -0.44 2.27
CA LEU A 99 7.11 -0.30 2.45
C LEU A 99 7.49 1.07 3.03
N LEU A 100 6.87 2.16 2.57
CA LEU A 100 7.12 3.50 3.12
C LEU A 100 6.79 3.56 4.61
N SER A 101 5.67 2.98 5.05
CA SER A 101 5.29 2.87 6.46
C SER A 101 6.27 2.02 7.29
N MET A 102 6.91 1.01 6.71
CA MET A 102 7.95 0.21 7.36
C MET A 102 9.32 0.90 7.45
N ILE A 103 9.62 1.81 6.51
CA ILE A 103 10.96 2.41 6.32
C ILE A 103 11.10 3.79 6.97
N THR A 104 10.00 4.57 7.05
CA THR A 104 10.06 5.92 7.63
C THR A 104 10.28 5.88 9.14
N THR A 105 10.99 6.88 9.65
CA THR A 105 11.35 7.05 11.07
C THR A 105 10.47 8.06 11.81
N SER A 106 9.52 8.70 11.12
CA SER A 106 8.57 9.68 11.67
C SER A 106 7.20 9.03 11.84
N VAL A 107 6.78 8.89 13.09
CA VAL A 107 5.49 8.31 13.50
C VAL A 107 4.33 9.15 12.94
N GLU A 108 4.49 10.47 12.94
CA GLU A 108 3.52 11.45 12.45
C GLU A 108 3.18 11.19 10.97
N LYS A 109 4.20 10.91 10.15
CA LYS A 109 4.04 10.58 8.73
C LYS A 109 3.33 9.25 8.51
N VAL A 110 3.58 8.22 9.34
CA VAL A 110 2.85 6.95 9.20
C VAL A 110 1.39 7.10 9.63
N HIS A 111 1.13 7.84 10.70
CA HIS A 111 -0.23 8.12 11.17
C HIS A 111 -1.03 8.94 10.13
N GLU A 112 -0.42 9.96 9.51
CA GLU A 112 -1.00 10.68 8.37
C GLU A 112 -1.30 9.72 7.21
N ALA A 113 -0.37 8.82 6.85
CA ALA A 113 -0.60 7.82 5.81
C ALA A 113 -1.70 6.80 6.17
N TYR A 114 -1.87 6.47 7.45
CA TYR A 114 -2.94 5.60 7.95
C TYR A 114 -4.32 6.24 7.75
N GLU A 115 -4.49 7.49 8.20
CA GLU A 115 -5.74 8.24 8.00
C GLU A 115 -6.05 8.41 6.51
N ASP A 116 -5.05 8.70 5.67
CA ASP A 116 -5.22 8.94 4.23
C ASP A 116 -5.56 7.63 3.47
N VAL A 117 -4.97 6.49 3.87
CA VAL A 117 -5.31 5.13 3.37
C VAL A 117 -6.70 4.69 3.82
N LEU A 118 -7.03 4.84 5.10
CA LEU A 118 -8.34 4.45 5.65
C LEU A 118 -9.46 5.30 5.05
N THR A 119 -9.25 6.62 4.94
CA THR A 119 -10.16 7.56 4.26
C THR A 119 -10.33 7.20 2.79
N ALA A 120 -9.24 6.87 2.08
CA ALA A 120 -9.31 6.43 0.69
C ALA A 120 -10.16 5.16 0.53
N LEU A 121 -9.91 4.12 1.33
CA LEU A 121 -10.56 2.82 1.20
C LEU A 121 -12.02 2.81 1.69
N SER A 122 -12.36 3.67 2.65
CA SER A 122 -13.71 3.84 3.16
C SER A 122 -14.66 4.54 2.18
N GLN A 123 -14.14 5.37 1.27
CA GLN A 123 -14.92 5.97 0.19
C GLN A 123 -15.47 4.86 -0.73
N GLY A 124 -16.81 4.74 -0.79
CA GLY A 124 -17.52 3.50 -1.16
C GLY A 124 -17.19 2.85 -2.52
N GLY A 125 -16.53 3.56 -3.43
CA GLY A 125 -16.00 2.98 -4.68
C GLY A 125 -14.79 2.05 -4.49
N LEU A 126 -14.08 2.09 -3.36
CA LEU A 126 -12.90 1.24 -3.11
C LEU A 126 -13.17 0.01 -2.25
N LYS A 127 -14.35 -0.13 -1.61
CA LYS A 127 -14.68 -1.33 -0.81
C LYS A 127 -14.50 -2.66 -1.58
N PRO A 128 -14.81 -2.78 -2.89
CA PRO A 128 -14.50 -4.00 -3.65
C PRO A 128 -13.00 -4.28 -3.81
N LYS A 129 -12.14 -3.24 -3.78
CA LYS A 129 -10.68 -3.38 -3.92
C LYS A 129 -10.00 -3.91 -2.66
N LEU A 130 -10.61 -3.77 -1.48
CA LEU A 130 -10.16 -4.40 -0.22
C LEU A 130 -10.01 -5.93 -0.33
N LYS A 131 -10.70 -6.55 -1.30
CA LYS A 131 -10.64 -7.98 -1.61
C LYS A 131 -9.41 -8.37 -2.45
N THR A 132 -8.46 -7.44 -2.63
CA THR A 132 -7.19 -7.63 -3.32
C THR A 132 -6.07 -7.80 -2.29
N LEU A 133 -5.27 -8.86 -2.39
CA LEU A 133 -4.22 -9.20 -1.42
C LEU A 133 -3.26 -8.03 -1.14
N GLU A 134 -2.86 -7.30 -2.18
CA GLU A 134 -1.92 -6.18 -2.07
C GLU A 134 -2.53 -4.96 -1.34
N ILE A 135 -3.84 -4.70 -1.52
CA ILE A 135 -4.56 -3.63 -0.81
C ILE A 135 -4.77 -4.01 0.66
N LEU A 136 -5.14 -5.26 0.91
CA LEU A 136 -5.30 -5.82 2.25
C LEU A 136 -3.99 -5.78 3.04
N GLY A 137 -2.89 -6.24 2.43
CA GLY A 137 -1.54 -6.16 3.01
C GLY A 137 -1.11 -4.73 3.30
N CYS A 138 -1.34 -3.80 2.37
CA CYS A 138 -1.11 -2.37 2.57
C CYS A 138 -1.88 -1.83 3.78
N LEU A 139 -3.21 -2.00 3.84
CA LEU A 139 -4.02 -1.54 4.96
C LEU A 139 -3.52 -2.13 6.30
N THR A 140 -3.18 -3.42 6.32
CA THR A 140 -2.68 -4.13 7.51
C THR A 140 -1.35 -3.54 8.01
N VAL A 141 -0.37 -3.37 7.11
CA VAL A 141 0.96 -2.83 7.45
C VAL A 141 0.86 -1.37 7.88
N VAL A 142 0.10 -0.55 7.15
CA VAL A 142 -0.07 0.88 7.48
C VAL A 142 -0.78 1.05 8.83
N THR A 143 -1.75 0.20 9.16
CA THR A 143 -2.40 0.18 10.49
C THR A 143 -1.40 -0.20 11.59
N PHE A 144 -0.61 -1.26 11.39
CA PHE A 144 0.38 -1.73 12.37
C PHE A 144 1.40 -0.65 12.75
N PHE A 145 1.89 0.14 11.78
CA PHE A 145 2.88 1.20 12.02
C PHE A 145 2.29 2.59 12.27
N GLY A 146 1.00 2.80 11.99
CA GLY A 146 0.36 4.14 11.95
C GLY A 146 -0.83 4.36 12.89
N ALA A 147 -1.44 3.30 13.43
CA ALA A 147 -2.50 3.45 14.42
C ALA A 147 -1.93 3.99 15.75
N SER A 148 -2.50 5.09 16.25
CA SER A 148 -2.04 5.77 17.47
C SER A 148 -2.57 5.12 18.76
N ASN A 149 -3.62 4.31 18.66
CA ASN A 149 -4.34 3.71 19.78
C ASN A 149 -5.08 2.41 19.38
N SER A 150 -5.68 1.74 20.37
CA SER A 150 -6.45 0.50 20.18
C SER A 150 -7.68 0.68 19.30
N ASP A 151 -8.40 1.79 19.44
CA ASP A 151 -9.70 2.02 18.80
C ASP A 151 -9.54 2.21 17.28
N GLU A 152 -8.40 2.79 16.86
CA GLU A 152 -7.96 2.86 15.45
C GLU A 152 -7.67 1.46 14.87
N THR A 153 -6.89 0.63 15.57
CA THR A 153 -6.63 -0.76 15.14
C THR A 153 -7.92 -1.59 15.11
N GLU A 154 -8.81 -1.43 16.08
CA GLU A 154 -10.12 -2.07 16.13
C GLU A 154 -11.03 -1.64 14.98
N SER A 155 -11.00 -0.37 14.59
CA SER A 155 -11.76 0.16 13.45
C SER A 155 -11.41 -0.61 12.16
N VAL A 156 -10.12 -0.85 11.93
CA VAL A 156 -9.64 -1.65 10.80
C VAL A 156 -9.95 -3.13 10.98
N MET A 157 -9.77 -3.70 12.17
CA MET A 157 -10.18 -5.10 12.43
C MET A 157 -11.67 -5.32 12.19
N LYS A 158 -12.54 -4.37 12.55
CA LYS A 158 -13.98 -4.43 12.27
C LYS A 158 -14.26 -4.36 10.77
N LEU A 159 -13.58 -3.48 10.03
CA LEU A 159 -13.66 -3.43 8.56
C LEU A 159 -13.21 -4.75 7.89
N LEU A 160 -12.19 -5.43 8.45
CA LEU A 160 -11.77 -6.75 7.97
C LEU A 160 -12.78 -7.84 8.34
N TRP A 161 -13.39 -7.78 9.53
CA TRP A 161 -14.41 -8.71 9.99
C TRP A 161 -15.69 -8.63 9.14
N ASP A 162 -16.16 -7.42 8.82
CA ASP A 162 -17.29 -7.18 7.92
C ASP A 162 -17.07 -7.80 6.51
N LEU A 163 -15.80 -7.98 6.10
CA LEU A 163 -15.43 -8.63 4.84
C LEU A 163 -15.33 -10.16 4.96
N ILE A 164 -14.91 -10.68 6.12
CA ILE A 164 -14.83 -12.12 6.43
C ILE A 164 -16.22 -12.71 6.62
N ASN A 165 -17.10 -12.01 7.34
CA ASN A 165 -18.44 -12.44 7.71
C ASN A 165 -19.52 -11.41 7.31
N PRO A 166 -19.80 -11.23 6.01
CA PRO A 166 -20.76 -10.25 5.51
C PRO A 166 -22.22 -10.70 5.72
N GLY A 167 -22.68 -10.77 6.98
CA GLY A 167 -24.08 -11.04 7.31
C GLY A 167 -24.35 -11.63 8.70
N THR A 168 -24.37 -10.78 9.73
CA THR A 168 -25.06 -11.06 11.02
C THR A 168 -25.95 -9.91 11.47
N ASP A 169 -25.54 -8.65 11.25
CA ASP A 169 -26.37 -7.47 11.51
C ASP A 169 -27.43 -7.25 10.40
N SER A 170 -28.49 -8.07 10.45
CA SER A 170 -29.75 -7.81 9.73
C SER A 170 -30.93 -8.03 10.66
N SER A 171 -31.25 -7.02 11.48
CA SER A 171 -32.38 -7.06 12.43
C SER A 171 -33.77 -6.94 11.77
N ASP A 172 -33.89 -7.27 10.48
CA ASP A 172 -35.14 -7.24 9.73
C ASP A 172 -35.64 -8.64 9.36
N ARG A 173 -36.52 -9.11 10.24
CA ARG A 173 -37.68 -10.00 10.05
C ARG A 173 -37.76 -10.86 8.77
N PHE A 174 -38.07 -12.15 9.02
CA PHE A 174 -38.47 -13.23 8.12
C PHE A 174 -37.33 -14.03 7.43
N PRO A 175 -37.20 -15.35 7.71
CA PRO A 175 -36.22 -16.21 7.06
C PRO A 175 -36.67 -16.63 5.66
N SER A 176 -36.49 -15.75 4.67
CA SER A 176 -36.83 -16.04 3.27
C SER A 176 -35.74 -16.87 2.59
N MET A 177 -35.91 -18.20 2.69
CA MET A 177 -35.54 -19.20 1.68
C MET A 177 -34.17 -19.04 0.98
N SER A 178 -33.12 -19.51 1.65
CA SER A 178 -31.97 -20.20 1.03
C SER A 178 -31.25 -19.51 -0.14
N HIS A 179 -31.15 -18.18 -0.15
CA HIS A 179 -30.02 -17.55 -0.85
C HIS A 179 -28.75 -17.80 -0.04
N GLN A 180 -28.01 -18.85 -0.41
CA GLN A 180 -26.58 -18.90 -0.12
C GLN A 180 -25.98 -17.64 -0.76
N ILE A 181 -25.45 -16.74 0.06
CA ILE A 181 -24.58 -15.67 -0.41
C ILE A 181 -23.31 -16.39 -0.87
N GLU A 182 -23.20 -16.63 -2.19
CA GLU A 182 -22.02 -17.26 -2.77
C GLU A 182 -20.78 -16.47 -2.32
N ARG A 183 -19.89 -17.13 -1.56
CA ARG A 183 -18.60 -16.55 -1.18
C ARG A 183 -17.76 -16.43 -2.45
N LYS A 184 -17.93 -15.30 -3.13
CA LYS A 184 -17.29 -14.95 -4.41
C LYS A 184 -15.79 -14.69 -4.29
N ASP A 185 -15.26 -14.76 -3.07
CA ASP A 185 -13.88 -14.50 -2.72
C ASP A 185 -13.07 -15.80 -2.73
N SER A 186 -11.90 -15.76 -3.35
CA SER A 186 -10.99 -16.92 -3.37
C SER A 186 -10.60 -17.33 -1.93
N PRO A 187 -10.43 -18.64 -1.64
CA PRO A 187 -9.90 -19.11 -0.36
C PRO A 187 -8.59 -18.42 0.05
N ALA A 188 -7.75 -18.03 -0.92
CA ALA A 188 -6.52 -17.28 -0.63
C ALA A 188 -6.79 -15.85 -0.10
N VAL A 189 -7.84 -15.19 -0.57
CA VAL A 189 -8.27 -13.86 -0.09
C VAL A 189 -8.87 -13.98 1.31
N LEU A 190 -9.72 -14.98 1.56
CA LEU A 190 -10.30 -15.22 2.87
C LEU A 190 -9.23 -15.56 3.92
N THR A 191 -8.28 -16.45 3.58
CA THR A 191 -7.12 -16.76 4.44
C THR A 191 -6.31 -15.51 4.76
N ALA A 192 -6.02 -14.67 3.74
CA ALA A 192 -5.28 -13.43 3.97
C ALA A 192 -6.04 -12.44 4.86
N MET A 193 -7.38 -12.35 4.75
CA MET A 193 -8.19 -11.48 5.63
C MET A 193 -8.15 -11.96 7.07
N ILE A 194 -8.26 -13.27 7.31
CA ILE A 194 -8.15 -13.86 8.64
C ILE A 194 -6.73 -13.64 9.20
N SER A 195 -5.68 -13.87 8.40
CA SER A 195 -4.29 -13.60 8.82
C SER A 195 -4.05 -12.12 9.15
N ALA A 196 -4.59 -11.20 8.35
CA ALA A 196 -4.50 -9.76 8.60
C ALA A 196 -5.21 -9.35 9.90
N TRP A 197 -6.43 -9.85 10.11
CA TRP A 197 -7.20 -9.61 11.33
C TRP A 197 -6.50 -10.17 12.57
N SER A 198 -5.99 -11.40 12.53
CA SER A 198 -5.24 -12.01 13.64
C SER A 198 -3.91 -11.32 13.89
N PHE A 199 -3.24 -10.80 12.86
CA PHE A 199 -2.01 -10.01 13.00
C PHE A 199 -2.28 -8.68 13.71
N LEU A 200 -3.34 -7.95 13.33
CA LEU A 200 -3.74 -6.74 14.04
C LEU A 200 -4.18 -7.02 15.49
N LEU A 201 -4.93 -8.10 15.73
CA LEU A 201 -5.26 -8.55 17.09
C LEU A 201 -4.00 -8.78 17.94
N SER A 202 -2.92 -9.31 17.36
CA SER A 202 -1.67 -9.54 18.09
C SER A 202 -0.94 -8.26 18.54
N THR A 203 -1.37 -7.08 18.08
CA THR A 203 -0.85 -5.77 18.51
C THR A 203 -1.68 -5.12 19.62
N ILE A 204 -2.91 -5.59 19.87
CA ILE A 204 -3.77 -5.03 20.92
C ILE A 204 -3.38 -5.68 22.25
N ASP A 205 -2.90 -4.87 23.20
CA ASP A 205 -2.77 -5.28 24.60
C ASP A 205 -4.11 -5.86 25.08
N GLY A 206 -4.12 -7.13 25.54
CA GLY A 206 -5.36 -7.88 25.84
C GLY A 206 -6.28 -7.32 26.94
N TRP A 207 -5.98 -6.13 27.46
CA TRP A 207 -6.80 -5.34 28.40
C TRP A 207 -7.49 -4.14 27.74
N ARG A 208 -7.25 -3.88 26.45
CA ARG A 208 -7.75 -2.71 25.71
C ARG A 208 -8.92 -2.98 24.75
N LEU A 209 -9.33 -4.24 24.57
CA LEU A 209 -10.42 -4.61 23.66
C LEU A 209 -11.76 -3.98 24.06
N SER A 210 -12.32 -3.16 23.18
CA SER A 210 -13.61 -2.49 23.34
C SER A 210 -14.77 -3.45 23.10
N HIS A 211 -15.62 -3.59 24.11
CA HIS A 211 -16.89 -4.33 24.05
C HIS A 211 -17.89 -3.81 22.99
N LYS A 212 -17.58 -2.70 22.29
CA LYS A 212 -18.37 -2.12 21.20
C LYS A 212 -17.93 -2.57 19.80
N ASN A 213 -16.69 -3.03 19.67
CA ASN A 213 -16.05 -3.36 18.40
C ASN A 213 -15.68 -4.84 18.29
N TRP A 214 -15.41 -5.50 19.42
CA TRP A 214 -15.13 -6.93 19.48
C TRP A 214 -16.30 -7.78 18.97
N GLN A 215 -16.04 -8.73 18.06
CA GLN A 215 -17.06 -9.63 17.49
C GLN A 215 -16.74 -11.14 17.55
N GLY A 216 -15.57 -11.55 18.06
CA GLY A 216 -15.24 -12.95 18.38
C GLY A 216 -14.12 -13.59 17.56
#